data_AF-A0A1I7KX21-F1
#
_entry.id   AF-A0A1I7KX21-F1
#
_cell.length_a   1.000
_cell.length_b   1.000
_cell.length_c   1.000
_cell.angle_alpha   90.00
_cell.angle_beta   90.00
_cell.angle_gamma   90.00
#
_symmetry.space_group_name_H-M   'P 1'
#
loop_
_entity.id
_entity.type
_entity.pdbx_description
1 polymer ?
#
loop_
_entity_poly.entity_id
_entity_poly.type
_entity_poly.pdbx_seq_one_letter_code
_entity_poly.pdbx_strand_id
1 'polypeptide(L)' 'MSPPAPHKDTAAIRQSLVVFAKNKARLSAFYRETLGLTLVEEESSHDLLQGPGIEIVIHGIPRQYAMAC' A
#
# COMPACT_ATOMS: atom_id res chain seq x y z
N MET A 1 37.08 11.07 24.85
CA MET A 1 35.62 10.89 24.94
C MET A 1 35.14 10.67 23.52
N SER A 2 34.92 9.42 23.12
CA SER A 2 34.48 9.10 21.75
C SER A 2 33.05 9.58 21.55
N PRO A 3 32.67 10.07 20.35
CA PRO A 3 31.28 10.39 20.06
C PRO A 3 30.40 9.14 20.21
N PRO A 4 29.16 9.28 20.71
CA PRO A 4 28.22 8.17 20.78
C PRO A 4 27.96 7.64 19.35
N ALA A 5 27.88 6.31 19.22
CA ALA A 5 27.55 5.65 17.96
C ALA A 5 26.22 6.20 17.40
N PRO A 6 26.05 6.27 16.06
CA PRO A 6 24.79 6.69 15.47
C PRO A 6 23.66 5.84 16.05
N HIS A 7 22.61 6.51 16.53
CA HIS A 7 21.41 5.84 17.00
C HIS A 7 20.90 4.95 15.88
N LYS A 8 21.00 3.63 16.13
CA LYS A 8 20.50 2.53 15.30
C LYS A 8 19.23 2.99 14.60
N ASP A 9 19.31 3.10 13.27
CA ASP A 9 18.29 3.71 12.43
C ASP A 9 16.90 3.30 12.93
N THR A 10 16.15 4.28 13.41
CA THR A 10 14.72 4.12 13.65
C THR A 10 14.13 3.96 12.25
N ALA A 11 14.19 2.75 11.71
CA ALA A 11 13.48 2.39 10.49
C ALA A 11 12.04 2.82 10.74
N ALA A 12 11.61 3.90 10.07
CA ALA A 12 10.32 4.52 10.31
C ALA A 12 9.27 3.41 10.26
N ILE A 13 8.51 3.25 11.34
CA ILE A 13 7.52 2.18 11.44
C ILE A 13 6.60 2.31 10.23
N ARG A 14 6.59 1.29 9.39
CA ARG A 14 5.82 1.24 8.17
C ARG A 14 4.70 0.22 8.36
N GLN A 15 3.47 0.69 8.28
CA GLN A 15 2.30 -0.15 8.39
C GLN A 15 1.87 -0.58 6.99
N SER A 16 1.92 -1.89 6.73
CA SER A 16 1.48 -2.47 5.47
C SER A 16 0.12 -3.12 5.63
N LEU A 17 -0.78 -2.86 4.69
CA LEU A 17 -2.11 -3.48 4.61
C LEU A 17 -2.34 -4.07 3.23
N VAL A 18 -2.99 -5.24 3.19
CA VAL A 18 -3.49 -5.84 1.94
C VAL A 18 -5.01 -5.67 1.88
N VAL A 19 -5.50 -5.13 0.77
CA VAL A 19 -6.93 -4.92 0.52
C VAL A 19 -7.35 -5.67 -0.74
N PHE A 20 -8.40 -6.48 -0.64
CA PHE A 20 -8.99 -7.16 -1.79
C PHE A 20 -10.19 -6.35 -2.30
N ALA A 21 -10.21 -6.04 -3.60
CA ALA A 21 -11.19 -5.16 -4.20
C ALA A 21 -11.86 -5.80 -5.43
N LYS A 22 -13.19 -5.63 -5.55
CA LYS A 22 -13.93 -5.97 -6.78
C LYS A 22 -13.52 -5.08 -7.97
N ASN A 23 -13.10 -3.85 -7.69
CA ASN A 23 -12.57 -2.91 -8.68
C ASN A 23 -11.26 -2.31 -8.15
N LYS A 24 -10.12 -2.93 -8.54
CA LYS A 24 -8.77 -2.50 -8.15
C LYS A 24 -8.49 -1.05 -8.53
N ALA A 25 -8.74 -0.69 -9.79
CA ALA A 25 -8.45 0.64 -10.32
C ALA A 25 -9.17 1.75 -9.56
N ARG A 26 -10.47 1.56 -9.25
CA ARG A 26 -11.25 2.55 -8.48
C ARG A 26 -10.72 2.72 -7.06
N LEU A 27 -10.38 1.62 -6.38
CA LEU A 27 -9.88 1.71 -5.01
C LEU A 27 -8.45 2.27 -4.95
N SER A 28 -7.63 1.95 -5.95
CA SER A 28 -6.30 2.51 -6.13
C SER A 28 -6.34 4.03 -6.32
N ALA A 29 -7.19 4.53 -7.22
CA ALA A 29 -7.41 5.96 -7.39
C ALA A 29 -7.89 6.63 -6.09
N PHE A 30 -8.85 6.01 -5.39
CA PHE A 30 -9.36 6.51 -4.11
C PHE A 30 -8.23 6.74 -3.10
N TYR A 31 -7.39 5.74 -2.82
CA TYR A 31 -6.33 5.89 -1.82
C TYR A 31 -5.22 6.85 -2.26
N ARG A 32 -4.93 6.95 -3.56
CA ARG A 32 -4.01 7.96 -4.10
C ARG A 32 -4.54 9.38 -3.83
N GLU A 33 -5.83 9.62 -4.08
CA GLU A 33 -6.44 10.94 -3.94
C GLU A 33 -6.71 11.32 -2.47
N THR A 34 -7.22 10.39 -1.66
CA THR A 34 -7.64 10.71 -0.27
C THR A 34 -6.48 10.76 0.71
N LEU A 35 -5.46 9.92 0.51
CA LEU A 35 -4.32 9.81 1.42
C LEU A 35 -3.01 10.35 0.81
N GLY A 36 -3.06 10.84 -0.44
CA GLY A 36 -1.87 11.32 -1.15
C GLY A 36 -0.84 10.21 -1.41
N LEU A 37 -1.28 8.95 -1.51
CA LEU A 37 -0.35 7.85 -1.77
C LEU A 37 0.11 7.84 -3.22
N THR A 38 1.35 7.42 -3.41
CA THR A 38 1.95 7.25 -4.73
C THR A 38 1.80 5.81 -5.19
N LEU A 39 1.40 5.61 -6.45
CA LEU A 39 1.42 4.30 -7.10
C LEU A 39 2.87 3.94 -7.42
N VAL A 40 3.38 2.91 -6.76
CA VAL A 40 4.77 2.44 -6.90
C VAL A 40 4.83 1.24 -7.85
N GLU A 41 3.80 0.41 -7.88
CA GLU A 41 3.69 -0.75 -8.76
C GLU A 41 2.25 -0.90 -9.24
N GLU A 42 2.08 -1.19 -10.53
CA GLU A 42 0.79 -1.49 -11.15
C GLU A 42 0.91 -2.80 -11.92
N GLU A 43 0.22 -3.80 -11.43
CA GLU A 43 0.17 -5.14 -12.02
C GLU A 43 -1.26 -5.54 -12.32
N SER A 44 -1.43 -6.54 -13.18
CA SER A 44 -2.76 -7.07 -13.52
C SER A 44 -3.52 -7.56 -12.27
N SER A 45 -2.79 -8.14 -11.32
CA SER A 45 -3.35 -8.72 -10.10
C SER A 45 -3.44 -7.74 -8.94
N HIS A 46 -2.55 -6.75 -8.86
CA HIS A 46 -2.47 -5.84 -7.73
C HIS A 46 -1.86 -4.47 -8.05
N ASP A 47 -2.10 -3.50 -7.17
CA ASP A 47 -1.41 -2.22 -7.14
C ASP A 47 -0.69 -2.07 -5.80
N LEU A 48 0.49 -1.47 -5.81
CA LEU A 48 1.22 -1.07 -4.61
C LEU A 48 1.19 0.44 -4.47
N LEU A 49 0.57 0.92 -3.39
CA LEU A 49 0.54 2.32 -3.01
C LEU A 49 1.44 2.57 -1.80
N GLN A 50 2.21 3.65 -1.82
CA GLN A 50 3.11 4.01 -0.74
C GLN A 50 3.01 5.48 -0.37
N GLY A 51 3.15 5.77 0.92
CA GLY A 51 3.22 7.12 1.48
C GLY A 51 3.99 7.12 2.80
N PRO A 52 4.08 8.28 3.47
CA PRO A 52 4.79 8.38 4.74
C PRO A 52 4.21 7.42 5.79
N GLY A 53 4.97 6.39 6.17
CA GLY A 53 4.60 5.42 7.21
C GLY A 53 3.53 4.39 6.83
N ILE A 54 3.00 4.42 5.60
CA ILE A 54 1.94 3.51 5.15
C ILE A 54 2.22 2.91 3.78
N GLU A 55 1.85 1.65 3.64
CA GLU A 55 1.88 0.90 2.40
C GLU A 55 0.58 0.11 2.23
N ILE A 56 0.00 0.17 1.03
CA ILE A 56 -1.25 -0.53 0.71
C ILE A 56 -1.05 -1.35 -0.55
N VAL A 57 -1.26 -2.66 -0.44
CA VAL A 57 -1.33 -3.57 -1.59
C VAL A 57 -2.80 -3.83 -1.91
N ILE A 58 -3.25 -3.46 -3.11
CA ILE A 58 -4.64 -3.62 -3.53
C ILE A 58 -4.73 -4.76 -4.53
N HIS A 59 -5.22 -5.92 -4.12
CA HIS A 59 -5.46 -7.06 -5.00
C HIS A 59 -6.85 -7.00 -5.64
N GLY A 60 -6.91 -7.20 -6.96
CA GLY A 60 -8.18 -7.44 -7.63
C GLY A 60 -8.72 -8.83 -7.29
N ILE A 61 -9.99 -8.93 -6.90
CA ILE A 61 -10.67 -10.22 -6.78
C ILE A 61 -11.17 -10.60 -8.18
N PRO A 62 -10.73 -11.74 -8.75
CA PRO A 62 -11.24 -12.20 -10.05
C PRO A 62 -12.77 -12.29 -10.03
N ARG A 63 -13.41 -11.83 -11.12
CA ARG A 63 -14.88 -11.69 -11.22
C ARG A 63 -15.64 -12.98 -10.89
N GLN A 64 -15.04 -14.14 -11.19
CA GLN A 64 -15.58 -15.47 -10.89
C GLN A 64 -15.74 -15.77 -9.39
N TYR A 65 -14.99 -15.07 -8.52
CA TYR A 65 -15.06 -15.22 -7.07
C TYR A 65 -15.76 -14.04 -6.37
N ALA A 66 -16.07 -12.96 -7.10
CA ALA A 66 -16.72 -11.78 -6.57
C ALA A 66 -18.25 -11.92 -6.40
N MET A 67 -18.80 -13.12 -6.67
CA MET A 67 -20.21 -13.47 -6.52
C MET A 67 -20.57 -13.79 -5.06
N ALA A 68 -20.58 -12.76 -4.23
CA ALA A 68 -21.41 -12.67 -3.04
C ALA A 68 -21.72 -11.19 -2.80
N CYS A 69 -23.00 -10.93 -2.49
CA CYS A 69 -23.66 -9.63 -2.31
C CYS A 69 -23.98 -8.87 -3.60
#